data_AF-A0A533U686-F1
#
_entry.id   AF-A0A533U686-F1
#
_cell.length_a   1.000
_cell.length_b   1.000
_cell.length_c   1.000
_cell.angle_alpha   90.00
_cell.angle_beta   90.00
_cell.angle_gamma   90.00
#
_symmetry.space_group_name_H-M   'P 1'
#
loop_
_entity.id
_entity.type
_entity.pdbx_description
1 polymer ?
#
loop_
_entity_poly.entity_id
_entity_poly.type
_entity_poly.pdbx_seq_one_letter_code
_entity_poly.pdbx_strand_id
1 'polypeptide(L)'
;MKTGSKIEGPVIIGDNCLIDSETYVGPNTSIGENSKLSKCNVANSIIMSNCVIDCHLNIRDSIISFNSQINSKKSDSESKLFLLGEGTKISL
;
A
#
# COMPACT_ATOMS: atom_id res chain seq x y z
N MET A 1 8.69 -5.46 -9.65
CA MET A 1 7.34 -6.06 -9.63
C MET A 1 7.48 -7.57 -9.71
N LYS A 2 6.65 -8.33 -8.98
CA LYS A 2 6.63 -9.81 -9.10
C LYS A 2 5.36 -10.31 -9.80
N THR A 3 5.39 -11.56 -10.25
CA THR A 3 4.25 -12.25 -10.89
C THR A 3 3.00 -12.15 -10.01
N GLY A 4 1.86 -11.84 -10.63
CA GLY A 4 0.59 -11.65 -9.93
C GLY A 4 0.38 -10.24 -9.36
N SER A 5 1.31 -9.30 -9.57
CA SER A 5 1.06 -7.88 -9.31
C SER A 5 0.44 -7.19 -10.53
N LYS A 6 -0.44 -6.21 -10.30
CA LYS A 6 -1.06 -5.41 -11.36
C LYS A 6 -1.03 -3.93 -10.97
N ILE A 7 -0.67 -3.07 -11.91
CA ILE A 7 -0.76 -1.62 -11.80
C ILE A 7 -1.76 -1.12 -12.82
N GLU A 8 -2.68 -0.25 -12.39
CA GLU A 8 -3.70 0.36 -13.23
C GLU A 8 -3.66 1.88 -13.01
N GLY A 9 -3.24 2.60 -14.06
CA GLY A 9 -2.96 4.03 -14.02
C GLY A 9 -4.20 4.92 -13.94
N PRO A 10 -4.03 6.22 -13.58
CA PRO A 10 -2.76 6.90 -13.33
C PRO A 10 -2.18 6.57 -11.94
N VAL A 11 -0.88 6.28 -11.87
CA VAL A 11 -0.16 5.94 -10.63
C VAL A 11 1.22 6.59 -10.64
N ILE A 12 1.65 7.09 -9.48
CA ILE A 12 3.03 7.56 -9.24
C ILE A 12 3.71 6.54 -8.33
N ILE A 13 4.90 6.08 -8.70
CA ILE A 13 5.72 5.16 -7.88
C ILE A 13 7.13 5.73 -7.84
N GLY A 14 7.60 6.03 -6.63
CA GLY A 14 8.96 6.49 -6.38
C GLY A 14 10.00 5.38 -6.54
N ASP A 15 11.26 5.78 -6.51
CA ASP A 15 12.38 4.87 -6.75
C ASP A 15 12.49 3.78 -5.66
N ASN A 16 13.08 2.64 -6.02
CA ASN A 16 13.33 1.51 -5.12
C ASN A 16 12.08 0.93 -4.43
N CYS A 17 10.88 1.13 -4.99
CA CYS A 17 9.68 0.48 -4.49
C CYS A 17 9.64 -1.00 -4.89
N LEU A 18 9.20 -1.84 -3.94
CA LEU A 18 8.89 -3.25 -4.21
C LEU A 18 7.38 -3.47 -4.20
N ILE A 19 6.81 -3.62 -5.40
CA ILE A 19 5.45 -4.14 -5.59
C ILE A 19 5.56 -5.66 -5.73
N ASP A 20 5.20 -6.37 -4.66
CA ASP A 20 5.35 -7.82 -4.54
C ASP A 20 4.13 -8.58 -5.11
N SER A 21 4.14 -9.91 -5.05
CA SER A 21 3.06 -10.77 -5.56
C SER A 21 1.71 -10.47 -4.89
N GLU A 22 0.63 -10.69 -5.64
CA GLU A 22 -0.75 -10.49 -5.17
C GLU A 22 -1.07 -9.04 -4.74
N THR A 23 -0.32 -8.07 -5.28
CA THR A 23 -0.56 -6.64 -5.04
C THR A 23 -1.22 -5.99 -6.25
N TYR A 24 -2.32 -5.28 -6.01
CA TYR A 24 -2.94 -4.38 -6.98
C TYR A 24 -2.71 -2.92 -6.57
N VAL A 25 -2.15 -2.12 -7.48
CA VAL A 25 -2.06 -0.66 -7.34
C VAL A 25 -2.99 -0.03 -8.38
N GLY A 26 -4.13 0.44 -7.92
CA GLY A 26 -5.15 1.10 -8.73
C GLY A 26 -4.93 2.59 -8.91
N PRO A 27 -5.81 3.24 -9.69
CA PRO A 27 -5.65 4.63 -10.11
C PRO A 27 -5.62 5.62 -8.94
N ASN A 28 -5.06 6.79 -9.21
CA ASN A 28 -4.92 7.91 -8.28
C ASN A 28 -4.11 7.52 -7.03
N THR A 29 -3.15 6.61 -7.17
CA THR A 29 -2.27 6.19 -6.09
C THR A 29 -0.88 6.77 -6.27
N SER A 30 -0.33 7.33 -5.20
CA SER A 30 1.08 7.73 -5.13
C SER A 30 1.81 6.86 -4.10
N ILE A 31 2.95 6.29 -4.48
CA ILE A 31 3.79 5.47 -3.60
C ILE A 31 5.16 6.14 -3.52
N GLY A 32 5.58 6.53 -2.33
CA GLY A 32 6.89 7.13 -2.06
C GLY A 32 8.01 6.10 -2.13
N GLU A 33 9.22 6.58 -2.39
CA GLU A 33 10.43 5.77 -2.54
C GLU A 33 10.68 4.78 -1.38
N ASN A 34 11.41 3.70 -1.69
CA ASN A 34 11.81 2.66 -0.73
C ASN A 34 10.62 1.97 -0.01
N SER A 35 9.40 2.05 -0.58
CA SER A 35 8.23 1.41 0.00
C SER A 35 8.04 -0.02 -0.51
N LYS A 36 7.51 -0.89 0.34
CA LYS A 36 7.18 -2.28 0.00
C LYS A 36 5.69 -2.52 0.18
N LEU A 37 5.03 -2.99 -0.87
CA LEU A 37 3.63 -3.41 -0.86
C LEU A 37 3.56 -4.89 -1.23
N SER A 38 2.89 -5.70 -0.43
CA SER A 38 2.63 -7.12 -0.67
C SER A 38 1.20 -7.49 -0.29
N LYS A 39 0.57 -8.32 -1.14
CA LYS A 39 -0.75 -8.94 -0.91
C LYS A 39 -1.93 -7.98 -0.72
N CYS A 40 -1.74 -6.70 -1.02
CA CYS A 40 -2.71 -5.64 -0.76
C CYS A 40 -3.29 -5.05 -2.06
N ASN A 41 -4.50 -4.49 -1.96
CA ASN A 41 -5.12 -3.75 -3.04
C ASN A 41 -5.24 -2.28 -2.64
N VAL A 42 -4.50 -1.38 -3.29
CA VAL A 42 -4.47 0.05 -2.97
C VAL A 42 -5.05 0.86 -4.13
N ALA A 43 -5.88 1.89 -3.87
CA ALA A 43 -6.34 2.85 -4.88
C ALA A 43 -6.72 4.16 -4.19
N ASN A 44 -6.75 5.28 -4.94
CA ASN A 44 -7.10 6.60 -4.41
C ASN A 44 -6.34 6.95 -3.12
N SER A 45 -5.05 6.61 -3.03
CA SER A 45 -4.31 6.70 -1.76
C SER A 45 -2.93 7.29 -1.93
N ILE A 46 -2.43 7.92 -0.88
CA ILE A 46 -1.06 8.41 -0.79
C ILE A 46 -0.32 7.54 0.23
N ILE A 47 0.70 6.83 -0.25
CA ILE A 47 1.65 6.09 0.56
C ILE A 47 2.96 6.85 0.48
N MET A 48 3.44 7.38 1.60
CA MET A 48 4.70 8.12 1.67
C MET A 48 5.91 7.17 1.69
N SER A 49 7.13 7.73 1.68
CA SER A 49 8.35 6.95 1.58
C SER A 49 8.59 6.02 2.78
N ASN A 50 9.34 4.95 2.53
CA ASN A 50 9.75 3.95 3.52
C ASN A 50 8.57 3.22 4.21
N CYS A 51 7.43 3.08 3.53
CA CYS A 51 6.29 2.36 4.09
C CYS A 51 6.37 0.85 3.81
N VAL A 52 5.87 0.05 4.74
CA VAL A 52 5.71 -1.41 4.55
C VAL A 52 4.25 -1.79 4.73
N ILE A 53 3.63 -2.29 3.67
CA ILE A 53 2.24 -2.74 3.66
C ILE A 53 2.24 -4.21 3.27
N ASP A 54 2.06 -5.10 4.24
CA ASP A 54 1.98 -6.54 4.03
C ASP A 54 0.66 -7.07 4.62
N CYS A 55 -0.41 -6.99 3.83
CA CYS A 55 -1.75 -7.29 4.32
C CYS A 55 -2.69 -7.71 3.19
N HIS A 56 -3.59 -8.64 3.49
CA HIS A 56 -4.65 -9.09 2.57
C HIS A 56 -5.88 -8.17 2.64
N LEU A 57 -5.66 -6.86 2.47
CA LEU A 57 -6.69 -5.82 2.66
C LEU A 57 -6.91 -4.98 1.41
N ASN A 58 -8.12 -4.44 1.30
CA ASN A 58 -8.47 -3.39 0.36
C ASN A 58 -8.28 -2.01 1.02
N ILE A 59 -7.25 -1.27 0.62
CA ILE A 59 -6.95 0.09 1.10
C ILE A 59 -7.44 1.11 0.08
N ARG A 60 -8.31 2.02 0.53
CA ARG A 60 -8.94 3.05 -0.31
C ARG A 60 -8.92 4.40 0.40
N ASP A 61 -8.85 5.49 -0.37
CA ASP A 61 -9.05 6.86 0.12
C ASP A 61 -8.18 7.21 1.35
N SER A 62 -6.93 6.73 1.35
CA SER A 62 -6.06 6.69 2.53
C SER A 62 -4.81 7.54 2.41
N ILE A 63 -4.32 8.02 3.55
CA ILE A 63 -2.99 8.62 3.69
C ILE A 63 -2.18 7.81 4.70
N ILE A 64 -1.07 7.25 4.22
CA ILE A 64 -0.14 6.44 5.01
C ILE A 64 1.19 7.20 5.03
N SER A 65 1.48 7.84 6.17
CA SER A 65 2.65 8.72 6.32
C SER A 65 3.97 7.96 6.41
N PHE A 66 5.09 8.68 6.30
CA PHE A 66 6.44 8.13 6.28
C PHE A 66 6.69 7.06 7.35
N ASN A 67 7.51 6.07 7.00
CA ASN A 67 7.98 5.03 7.92
C ASN A 67 6.85 4.18 8.57
N SER A 68 5.64 4.21 8.01
CA SER A 68 4.49 3.48 8.57
C SER A 68 4.49 2.01 8.15
N GLN A 69 3.91 1.17 9.00
CA GLN A 69 3.76 -0.26 8.75
C GLN A 69 2.34 -0.72 8.99
N ILE A 70 1.77 -1.43 8.01
CA ILE A 70 0.46 -2.06 8.10
C ILE A 70 0.65 -3.55 7.84
N ASN A 71 0.32 -4.36 8.85
CA ASN A 71 0.32 -5.80 8.72
C ASN A 71 -1.08 -6.36 9.04
N SER A 72 -1.48 -7.44 8.39
CA SER A 72 -2.66 -8.19 8.80
C SER A 72 -2.52 -9.68 8.54
N LYS A 73 -3.04 -10.49 9.46
CA LYS A 73 -3.08 -11.96 9.31
C LYS A 73 -4.38 -12.46 8.70
N LYS A 74 -5.43 -11.63 8.69
CA LYS A 74 -6.75 -11.99 8.17
C LYS A 74 -6.96 -11.31 6.83
N SER A 75 -7.54 -12.06 5.89
CA SER A 75 -8.08 -11.48 4.68
C SER A 75 -9.39 -10.76 5.02
N ASP A 76 -9.52 -9.52 4.55
CA ASP A 76 -10.76 -8.76 4.67
C ASP A 76 -11.04 -8.07 3.33
N SER A 77 -12.20 -8.38 2.77
CA SER A 77 -12.65 -7.82 1.50
C SER A 77 -13.25 -6.43 1.64
N GLU A 78 -13.55 -5.96 2.85
CA GLU A 78 -14.05 -4.61 3.05
C GLU A 78 -12.95 -3.58 2.81
N SER A 79 -13.33 -2.47 2.16
CA SER A 79 -12.44 -1.34 1.98
C SER A 79 -12.16 -0.66 3.31
N LYS A 80 -10.89 -0.44 3.61
CA LYS A 80 -10.43 0.30 4.80
C LYS A 80 -9.86 1.65 4.40
N LEU A 81 -10.25 2.66 5.18
CA LEU A 81 -9.70 4.01 5.12
C LEU A 81 -8.74 4.20 6.30
N PHE A 82 -7.55 4.68 5.99
CA PHE A 82 -6.51 4.97 6.96
C PHE A 82 -6.04 6.41 6.85
N LEU A 83 -5.87 7.05 8.01
CA LEU A 83 -5.12 8.28 8.17
C LEU A 83 -4.06 8.02 9.24
N LEU A 84 -2.86 7.64 8.81
CA LEU A 84 -1.78 7.26 9.73
C LEU A 84 -0.75 8.37 9.82
N GLY A 85 -0.36 8.71 11.05
CA GLY A 85 0.78 9.60 11.32
C GLY A 85 2.11 8.90 11.04
N GLU A 86 3.20 9.68 10.98
CA GLU A 86 4.55 9.14 10.75
C GLU A 86 4.93 8.06 11.76
N GLY A 87 5.59 6.99 11.29
CA GLY A 87 6.10 5.90 12.12
C GLY A 87 5.03 5.00 12.73
N THR A 88 3.76 5.16 12.34
CA THR A 88 2.65 4.37 12.85
C THR A 88 2.81 2.90 12.45
N LYS A 89 2.64 1.99 13.41
CA LYS A 89 2.65 0.54 13.17
C LYS A 89 1.34 -0.05 13.65
N ILE A 90 0.59 -0.66 12.75
CA ILE A 90 -0.69 -1.31 13.06
C ILE A 90 -0.70 -2.77 12.63
N SER A 91 -1.43 -3.58 13.39
CA SER A 91 -1.68 -4.99 13.09
C SER A 91 -3.17 -5.29 13.27
N LEU A 92 -3.79 -5.84 12.23
CA LEU A 92 -5.24 -6.08 12.14
C LEU A 92 -5.56 -7.57 12.00
#